data_AF-A0A9P7UWL0-F1
#
_entry.id   AF-A0A9P7UWL0-F1
#
_cell.length_a   1.000
_cell.length_b   1.000
_cell.length_c   1.000
_cell.angle_alpha   90.00
_cell.angle_beta   90.00
_cell.angle_gamma   90.00
#
_symmetry.space_group_name_H-M   'P 1'
#
loop_
_entity.id
_entity.type
_entity.pdbx_description
1 polymer ?
#
loop_
_entity_poly.entity_id
_entity_poly.type
_entity_poly.pdbx_seq_one_letter_code
_entity_poly.pdbx_strand_id
1 'polypeptide(L)'
;MRTLAGPGSRVYFTNLSKTSAQTLQSKFASFENTGDSEKQAEVSCRTLGILEIIKQEFHGSLGKVCLLDPKAEKELSPEDGDGRFQWFLFGGILGDDPPRDRTSELRVLGIPSRHLGSVQMTTDTALGVTKRVVHDKVPLDKIEYIDFPNITFNRKESVEMPFRYMVEESTREPLLPPGMRKLLHEDLNKSFDF
;
A
#
# COMPACT_ATOMS: atom_id res chain seq x y z
N MET A 1 1.32 -3.59 5.71
CA MET A 1 -0.03 -3.01 5.47
C MET A 1 -0.86 -2.90 6.75
N ARG A 2 -1.32 -3.99 7.39
CA ARG A 2 -2.16 -3.88 8.61
C ARG A 2 -1.50 -3.08 9.74
N THR A 3 -0.22 -3.33 10.00
CA THR A 3 0.58 -2.56 10.98
C THR A 3 0.73 -1.10 10.59
N LEU A 4 0.94 -0.80 9.29
CA LEU A 4 1.09 0.58 8.80
C LEU A 4 -0.21 1.39 8.87
N ALA A 5 -1.33 0.75 8.57
CA ALA A 5 -2.65 1.36 8.73
C ALA A 5 -2.97 1.61 10.22
N GLY A 6 -2.50 0.70 11.10
CA GLY A 6 -2.65 0.84 12.55
C GLY A 6 -4.06 0.54 13.06
N PRO A 7 -4.26 0.55 14.38
CA PRO A 7 -5.54 0.25 15.00
C PRO A 7 -6.61 1.29 14.66
N GLY A 8 -7.88 0.89 14.69
CA GLY A 8 -9.02 1.73 14.31
C GLY A 8 -9.20 1.92 12.80
N SER A 9 -8.22 1.50 12.00
CA SER A 9 -8.32 1.45 10.54
C SER A 9 -8.80 0.07 10.06
N ARG A 10 -9.30 0.01 8.83
CA ARG A 10 -9.66 -1.24 8.16
C ARG A 10 -9.08 -1.29 6.76
N VAL A 11 -8.47 -2.43 6.42
CA VAL A 11 -7.88 -2.70 5.10
C VAL A 11 -8.74 -3.72 4.36
N TYR A 12 -9.23 -3.34 3.18
CA TYR A 12 -10.02 -4.22 2.32
C TYR A 12 -9.16 -4.72 1.15
N PHE A 13 -9.11 -6.03 0.99
CA PHE A 13 -8.64 -6.67 -0.24
C PHE A 13 -9.85 -7.05 -1.08
N THR A 14 -10.03 -6.43 -2.24
CA THR A 14 -11.23 -6.57 -3.06
C THR A 14 -10.93 -7.24 -4.39
N ASN A 15 -11.97 -7.62 -5.15
CA ASN A 15 -11.84 -8.25 -6.46
C ASN A 15 -10.99 -9.55 -6.45
N LEU A 16 -11.00 -10.25 -5.31
CA LEU A 16 -10.26 -11.49 -5.14
C LEU A 16 -11.03 -12.67 -5.76
N SER A 17 -10.31 -13.68 -6.25
CA SER A 17 -10.92 -14.99 -6.47
C SER A 17 -11.40 -15.57 -5.14
N LYS A 18 -12.40 -16.47 -5.17
CA LYS A 18 -12.89 -17.17 -3.96
C LYS A 18 -11.74 -17.84 -3.20
N THR A 19 -10.86 -18.54 -3.92
CA THR A 19 -9.70 -19.23 -3.35
C THR A 19 -8.71 -18.26 -2.71
N SER A 20 -8.41 -17.14 -3.38
CA SER A 20 -7.51 -16.11 -2.85
C SER A 20 -8.08 -15.46 -1.59
N ALA A 21 -9.38 -15.15 -1.59
CA ALA A 21 -10.05 -14.57 -0.43
C ALA A 21 -10.00 -15.49 0.78
N GLN A 22 -10.33 -16.78 0.60
CA GLN A 22 -10.24 -17.79 1.67
C GLN A 22 -8.80 -17.95 2.19
N THR A 23 -7.83 -18.05 1.28
CA THR A 23 -6.42 -18.21 1.64
C THR A 23 -5.90 -17.03 2.45
N LEU A 24 -6.18 -15.79 2.00
CA LEU A 24 -5.77 -14.59 2.71
C LEU A 24 -6.45 -14.47 4.06
N GLN A 25 -7.76 -14.74 4.13
CA GLN A 25 -8.50 -14.72 5.38
C GLN A 25 -7.92 -15.70 6.41
N SER A 26 -7.64 -16.93 6.01
CA SER A 26 -7.02 -17.94 6.89
C SER A 26 -5.62 -17.52 7.35
N LYS A 27 -4.80 -16.95 6.46
CA LYS A 27 -3.49 -16.41 6.82
C LYS A 27 -3.62 -15.30 7.86
N PHE A 28 -4.49 -14.31 7.64
CA PHE A 28 -4.67 -13.22 8.60
C PHE A 28 -5.19 -13.70 9.96
N ALA A 29 -6.14 -14.64 9.98
CA ALA A 29 -6.62 -15.24 11.22
C ALA A 29 -5.51 -15.98 11.99
N SER A 30 -4.59 -16.64 11.29
CA SER A 30 -3.46 -17.33 11.94
C SER A 30 -2.48 -16.36 12.62
N PHE A 31 -2.32 -15.14 12.08
CA PHE A 31 -1.45 -14.12 12.66
C PHE A 31 -2.08 -13.41 13.88
N GLU A 32 -3.40 -13.33 13.98
CA GLU A 32 -4.10 -12.70 15.12
C GLU A 32 -3.92 -13.46 16.44
N ASN A 33 -3.58 -14.75 16.38
CA ASN A 33 -3.33 -15.57 17.57
C ASN A 33 -1.95 -15.32 18.21
N THR A 34 -1.14 -14.41 17.66
CA THR A 34 0.24 -14.14 18.14
C THR A 34 0.36 -12.95 19.09
N GLY A 35 -0.76 -12.30 19.47
CA GLY A 35 -0.82 -11.31 20.55
C GLY A 35 -0.62 -9.84 20.16
N ASP A 36 -0.35 -9.54 18.88
CA ASP A 36 -0.13 -8.16 18.38
C ASP A 36 -1.39 -7.52 17.73
N SER A 37 -2.55 -8.16 17.88
CA SER A 37 -3.80 -7.78 17.21
C SER A 37 -4.28 -6.36 17.56
N GLU A 38 -3.98 -5.87 18.76
CA GLU A 38 -4.38 -4.53 19.22
C GLU A 38 -3.64 -3.38 18.51
N LYS A 39 -2.53 -3.67 17.80
CA LYS A 39 -1.74 -2.65 17.07
C LYS A 39 -1.96 -2.68 15.56
N GLN A 40 -2.87 -3.51 15.08
CA GLN A 40 -3.07 -3.74 13.65
C GLN A 40 -4.45 -3.31 13.19
N ALA A 41 -4.54 -2.89 11.92
CA ALA A 41 -5.82 -2.65 11.27
C ALA A 41 -6.63 -3.95 11.14
N GLU A 42 -7.96 -3.82 11.21
CA GLU A 42 -8.89 -4.85 10.79
C GLU A 42 -8.69 -5.18 9.31
N VAL A 43 -8.94 -6.42 8.92
CA VAL A 43 -8.77 -6.85 7.53
C VAL A 43 -10.00 -7.59 7.02
N SER A 44 -10.37 -7.31 5.77
CA SER A 44 -11.47 -7.98 5.09
C SER A 44 -11.06 -8.37 3.68
N CYS A 45 -11.21 -9.65 3.35
CA CYS A 45 -10.95 -10.19 2.02
C CYS A 45 -12.29 -10.42 1.30
N ARG A 46 -12.57 -9.64 0.25
CA ARG A 46 -13.85 -9.66 -0.48
C ARG A 46 -13.64 -10.06 -1.93
N THR A 47 -14.60 -10.84 -2.45
CA THR A 47 -14.64 -11.21 -3.88
C THR A 47 -15.33 -10.15 -4.74
N LEU A 48 -16.14 -9.28 -4.12
CA LEU A 48 -16.85 -8.20 -4.81
C LEU A 48 -15.87 -7.20 -5.42
N GLY A 49 -16.25 -6.65 -6.57
CA GLY A 49 -15.52 -5.58 -7.24
C GLY A 49 -15.70 -4.25 -6.51
N ILE A 50 -14.78 -3.30 -6.72
CA ILE A 50 -14.79 -2.03 -5.98
C ILE A 50 -16.08 -1.22 -6.19
N LEU A 51 -16.64 -1.20 -7.40
CA LEU A 51 -17.88 -0.48 -7.70
C LEU A 51 -19.09 -1.02 -6.92
N GLU A 52 -19.19 -2.34 -6.81
CA GLU A 52 -20.27 -2.98 -6.03
C GLU A 52 -20.12 -2.66 -4.55
N ILE A 53 -18.89 -2.65 -4.04
CA ILE A 53 -18.63 -2.30 -2.66
C ILE A 53 -18.97 -0.81 -2.41
N ILE A 54 -18.57 0.10 -3.30
CA ILE A 54 -18.95 1.52 -3.20
C ILE A 54 -20.47 1.69 -3.23
N LYS A 55 -21.17 0.89 -4.06
CA LYS A 55 -22.64 0.89 -4.09
C LYS A 55 -23.25 0.47 -2.76
N GLN A 56 -22.69 -0.54 -2.10
CA GLN A 56 -23.18 -1.06 -0.82
C GLN A 56 -22.85 -0.12 0.36
N GLU A 57 -21.63 0.40 0.42
CA GLU A 57 -21.12 1.13 1.60
C GLU A 57 -21.40 2.65 1.51
N PHE A 58 -21.50 3.20 0.30
CA PHE A 58 -21.66 4.64 0.05
C PHE A 58 -22.86 5.00 -0.82
N HIS A 59 -23.80 4.07 -1.02
CA HIS A 59 -24.96 4.25 -1.90
C HIS A 59 -24.57 4.74 -3.32
N GLY A 60 -23.39 4.34 -3.79
CA GLY A 60 -22.86 4.71 -5.11
C GLY A 60 -22.11 6.05 -5.15
N SER A 61 -21.93 6.74 -4.02
CA SER A 61 -21.24 8.02 -3.96
C SER A 61 -19.73 7.88 -4.13
N LEU A 62 -19.25 7.96 -5.37
CA LEU A 62 -17.82 7.93 -5.73
C LEU A 62 -17.00 9.04 -5.04
N GLY A 63 -17.61 10.17 -4.74
CA GLY A 63 -16.95 11.31 -4.07
C GLY A 63 -16.44 11.01 -2.65
N LYS A 64 -16.86 9.88 -2.04
CA LYS A 64 -16.37 9.41 -0.74
C LYS A 64 -15.11 8.54 -0.85
N VAL A 65 -14.65 8.25 -2.06
CA VAL A 65 -13.45 7.46 -2.33
C VAL A 65 -12.42 8.31 -3.04
N CYS A 66 -11.17 8.20 -2.60
CA CYS A 66 -10.01 8.77 -3.29
C CYS A 66 -9.21 7.67 -3.97
N LEU A 67 -9.02 7.77 -5.28
CA LEU A 67 -8.09 6.90 -6.01
C LEU A 67 -6.66 7.46 -5.90
N LEU A 68 -5.73 6.63 -5.41
CA LEU A 68 -4.31 6.97 -5.42
C LEU A 68 -3.74 6.65 -6.79
N ASP A 69 -3.36 7.70 -7.53
CA ASP A 69 -2.98 7.62 -8.93
C ASP A 69 -1.76 8.52 -9.20
N PRO A 70 -0.62 7.96 -9.65
CA PRO A 70 0.56 8.75 -10.01
C PRO A 70 0.31 9.83 -11.09
N LYS A 71 -0.77 9.69 -11.88
CA LYS A 71 -1.16 10.64 -12.93
C LYS A 71 -2.22 11.66 -12.49
N ALA A 72 -2.63 11.66 -11.22
CA ALA A 72 -3.54 12.68 -10.72
C ALA A 72 -2.88 14.07 -10.77
N GLU A 73 -3.67 15.12 -10.96
CA GLU A 73 -3.19 16.51 -11.01
C GLU A 73 -2.86 17.07 -9.61
N LYS A 74 -3.58 16.61 -8.58
CA LYS A 74 -3.47 17.12 -7.21
C LYS A 74 -2.77 16.14 -6.30
N GLU A 75 -1.85 16.63 -5.49
CA GLU A 75 -1.22 15.84 -4.44
C GLU A 75 -2.19 15.56 -3.31
N LEU A 76 -2.03 14.40 -2.66
CA LEU A 76 -2.76 14.09 -1.44
C LEU A 76 -2.34 15.06 -0.34
N SER A 77 -3.32 15.67 0.33
CA SER A 77 -3.08 16.64 1.40
C SER A 77 -3.77 16.24 2.72
N PRO A 78 -3.36 16.79 3.87
CA PRO A 78 -3.99 16.49 5.16
C PRO A 78 -5.51 16.72 5.19
N GLU A 79 -6.01 17.73 4.47
CA GLU A 79 -7.43 18.10 4.42
C GLU A 79 -8.29 17.05 3.70
N ASP A 80 -7.68 16.22 2.83
CA ASP A 80 -8.37 15.11 2.19
C ASP A 80 -8.85 14.05 3.22
N GLY A 81 -8.26 14.05 4.41
CA GLY A 81 -8.68 13.22 5.56
C GLY A 81 -9.78 13.82 6.45
N ASP A 82 -10.24 15.05 6.20
CA ASP A 82 -11.21 15.75 7.08
C ASP A 82 -12.68 15.39 6.76
N GLY A 83 -12.92 14.12 6.42
CA GLY A 83 -14.26 13.60 6.10
C GLY A 83 -14.70 13.81 4.64
N ARG A 84 -13.85 14.45 3.81
CA ARG A 84 -14.04 14.49 2.35
C ARG A 84 -14.07 13.07 1.79
N PHE A 85 -12.98 12.34 2.00
CA PHE A 85 -12.86 10.94 1.64
C PHE A 85 -12.97 10.07 2.88
N GLN A 86 -13.67 8.96 2.73
CA GLN A 86 -13.75 7.91 3.74
C GLN A 86 -12.81 6.76 3.38
N TRP A 87 -12.70 6.44 2.08
CA TRP A 87 -11.84 5.36 1.59
C TRP A 87 -10.75 5.88 0.66
N PHE A 88 -9.60 5.21 0.74
CA PHE A 88 -8.44 5.42 -0.10
C PHE A 88 -8.19 4.14 -0.90
N LEU A 89 -8.35 4.23 -2.21
CA LEU A 89 -8.28 3.11 -3.14
C LEU A 89 -6.89 3.05 -3.77
N PHE A 90 -6.20 1.95 -3.55
CA PHE A 90 -4.90 1.67 -4.14
C PHE A 90 -5.11 0.73 -5.33
N GLY A 91 -4.64 1.12 -6.51
CA GLY A 91 -4.61 0.22 -7.67
C GLY A 91 -3.77 -1.02 -7.34
N GLY A 92 -4.39 -2.20 -7.39
CA GLY A 92 -3.76 -3.47 -6.99
C GLY A 92 -2.88 -4.02 -8.09
N ILE A 93 -1.67 -3.48 -8.23
CA ILE A 93 -0.76 -3.87 -9.30
C ILE A 93 0.66 -3.89 -8.74
N LEU A 94 1.20 -5.09 -8.52
CA LEU A 94 2.63 -5.26 -8.22
C LEU A 94 3.45 -4.45 -9.23
N GLY A 95 4.32 -3.57 -8.71
CA GLY A 95 5.04 -2.56 -9.48
C GLY A 95 5.97 -3.21 -10.49
N ASP A 96 5.67 -3.00 -11.77
CA ASP A 96 6.65 -3.18 -12.83
C ASP A 96 7.53 -1.92 -12.92
N ASP A 97 8.78 -2.08 -13.32
CA ASP A 97 9.63 -0.99 -13.80
C ASP A 97 9.95 -1.25 -15.29
N PRO A 98 9.49 -0.40 -16.24
CA PRO A 98 8.68 0.80 -16.02
C PRO A 98 7.22 0.48 -15.59
N PRO A 99 6.53 1.42 -14.92
CA PRO A 99 5.16 1.22 -14.46
C PRO A 99 4.20 0.90 -15.59
N ARG A 100 3.47 -0.21 -15.48
CA ARG A 100 2.28 -0.47 -16.31
C ARG A 100 1.12 0.34 -15.73
N ASP A 101 0.55 1.30 -16.47
CA ASP A 101 -0.58 2.15 -16.05
C ASP A 101 -1.90 1.37 -15.94
N ARG A 102 -1.93 0.36 -15.10
CA ARG A 102 -3.08 -0.50 -14.84
C ARG A 102 -4.15 0.24 -13.99
N THR A 103 -3.80 1.37 -13.36
CA THR A 103 -4.74 2.29 -12.71
C THR A 103 -5.67 2.99 -13.73
N SER A 104 -5.32 3.01 -15.02
CA SER A 104 -6.16 3.59 -16.08
C SER A 104 -7.58 3.02 -16.14
N GLU A 105 -7.75 1.73 -15.81
CA GLU A 105 -9.07 1.06 -15.73
C GLU A 105 -9.98 1.67 -14.66
N LEU A 106 -9.39 2.20 -13.58
CA LEU A 106 -10.13 2.86 -12.49
C LEU A 106 -10.34 4.35 -12.75
N ARG A 107 -9.43 4.98 -13.50
CA ARG A 107 -9.47 6.41 -13.83
C ARG A 107 -10.72 6.80 -14.61
N VAL A 108 -11.18 5.91 -15.50
CA VAL A 108 -12.39 6.14 -16.31
C VAL A 108 -13.69 6.11 -15.49
N LEU A 109 -13.66 5.69 -14.22
CA LEU A 109 -14.83 5.57 -13.36
C LEU A 109 -15.27 6.91 -12.73
N GLY A 110 -14.48 7.99 -12.88
CA GLY A 110 -14.80 9.29 -12.31
C GLY A 110 -14.61 9.38 -10.78
N ILE A 111 -13.85 8.45 -10.19
CA ILE A 111 -13.43 8.52 -8.79
C ILE A 111 -12.44 9.68 -8.64
N PRO A 112 -12.64 10.63 -7.71
CA PRO A 112 -11.65 11.68 -7.44
C PRO A 112 -10.29 11.07 -7.12
N SER A 113 -9.22 11.65 -7.66
CA SER A 113 -7.87 11.11 -7.50
C SER A 113 -6.89 12.08 -6.86
N ARG A 114 -5.83 11.51 -6.29
CA ARG A 114 -4.66 12.18 -5.73
C ARG A 114 -3.38 11.42 -6.04
N HIS A 115 -2.27 12.12 -6.20
CA HIS A 115 -0.95 11.50 -6.33
C HIS A 115 -0.17 11.56 -5.01
N LEU A 116 0.79 10.64 -4.83
CA LEU A 116 1.68 10.55 -3.67
C LEU A 116 3.11 11.03 -4.01
N GLY A 117 3.20 11.98 -4.94
CA GLY A 117 4.44 12.42 -5.56
C GLY A 117 4.74 11.70 -6.89
N SER A 118 5.89 12.03 -7.49
CA SER A 118 6.28 11.59 -8.83
C SER A 118 7.01 10.24 -8.86
N VAL A 119 7.58 9.81 -7.73
CA VAL A 119 8.33 8.55 -7.63
C VAL A 119 7.40 7.43 -7.19
N GLN A 120 7.47 6.29 -7.88
CA GLN A 120 6.62 5.14 -7.59
C GLN A 120 6.92 4.56 -6.20
N MET A 121 5.87 4.17 -5.49
CA MET A 121 5.95 3.50 -4.19
C MET A 121 5.40 2.08 -4.31
N THR A 122 5.88 1.17 -3.46
CA THR A 122 5.18 -0.11 -3.24
C THR A 122 3.80 0.14 -2.64
N THR A 123 2.86 -0.78 -2.81
CA THR A 123 1.48 -0.61 -2.30
C THR A 123 1.44 -0.40 -0.78
N ASP A 124 2.29 -1.10 -0.03
CA ASP A 124 2.38 -0.94 1.41
C ASP A 124 2.98 0.41 1.82
N THR A 125 4.01 0.90 1.10
CA THR A 125 4.55 2.25 1.31
C THR A 125 3.49 3.30 1.00
N ALA A 126 2.80 3.20 -0.14
CA ALA A 126 1.74 4.12 -0.53
C ALA A 126 0.62 4.19 0.52
N LEU A 127 0.24 3.03 1.09
CA LEU A 127 -0.73 2.96 2.19
C LEU A 127 -0.20 3.67 3.44
N GLY A 128 1.05 3.41 3.84
CA GLY A 128 1.66 4.05 5.00
C GLY A 128 1.78 5.57 4.84
N VAL A 129 2.21 6.04 3.67
CA VAL A 129 2.27 7.48 3.33
C VAL A 129 0.88 8.10 3.38
N THR A 130 -0.12 7.44 2.78
CA THR A 130 -1.52 7.92 2.83
C THR A 130 -1.98 8.12 4.27
N LYS A 131 -1.72 7.15 5.16
CA LYS A 131 -2.04 7.26 6.59
C LYS A 131 -1.31 8.43 7.25
N ARG A 132 0.01 8.57 7.04
CA ARG A 132 0.80 9.71 7.58
C ARG A 132 0.21 11.06 7.14
N VAL A 133 -0.24 11.17 5.89
CA VAL A 133 -0.84 12.41 5.37
C VAL A 133 -2.22 12.67 5.95
N VAL A 134 -3.17 11.75 5.77
CA VAL A 134 -4.60 12.05 5.99
C VAL A 134 -5.02 11.86 7.44
N HIS A 135 -4.35 10.95 8.17
CA HIS A 135 -4.64 10.64 9.55
C HIS A 135 -3.69 11.38 10.50
N ASP A 136 -2.36 11.28 10.27
CA ASP A 136 -1.38 11.92 11.16
C ASP A 136 -1.13 13.40 10.82
N LYS A 137 -1.79 13.90 9.77
CA LYS A 137 -1.75 15.29 9.33
C LYS A 137 -0.35 15.80 8.99
N VAL A 138 0.52 14.91 8.52
CA VAL A 138 1.87 15.26 8.05
C VAL A 138 1.80 15.60 6.56
N PRO A 139 2.12 16.83 6.12
CA PRO A 139 2.15 17.15 4.69
C PRO A 139 3.08 16.22 3.93
N LEU A 140 2.73 15.90 2.68
CA LEU A 140 3.44 14.91 1.87
C LEU A 140 4.94 15.22 1.72
N ASP A 141 5.30 16.49 1.58
CA ASP A 141 6.68 16.97 1.47
C ASP A 141 7.48 16.95 2.78
N LYS A 142 6.83 16.67 3.92
CA LYS A 142 7.46 16.57 5.25
C LYS A 142 7.73 15.13 5.68
N ILE A 143 7.29 14.14 4.92
CA ILE A 143 7.63 12.74 5.16
C ILE A 143 9.06 12.50 4.67
N GLU A 144 9.88 11.85 5.49
CA GLU A 144 11.23 11.46 5.08
C GLU A 144 11.19 10.20 4.19
N TYR A 145 11.92 10.27 3.09
CA TYR A 145 11.96 9.22 2.06
C TYR A 145 13.39 8.78 1.76
N ILE A 146 13.51 7.52 1.33
CA ILE A 146 14.68 7.02 0.61
C ILE A 146 14.20 6.55 -0.76
N ASP A 147 14.76 7.15 -1.80
CA ASP A 147 14.50 6.81 -3.19
C ASP A 147 15.52 5.80 -3.68
N PHE A 148 15.03 4.75 -4.33
CA PHE A 148 15.86 3.74 -4.97
C PHE A 148 16.91 3.10 -4.03
N PRO A 149 16.53 2.63 -2.82
CA PRO A 149 17.51 2.12 -1.86
C PRO A 149 18.21 0.87 -2.39
N ASN A 150 19.51 0.77 -2.12
CA ASN A 150 20.27 -0.44 -2.33
C ASN A 150 20.36 -1.27 -1.04
N ILE A 151 19.67 -2.40 -1.00
CA ILE A 151 19.64 -3.31 0.14
C ILE A 151 20.85 -4.23 0.09
N THR A 152 21.86 -3.95 0.91
CA THR A 152 23.12 -4.71 0.94
C THR A 152 23.06 -5.87 1.94
N PHE A 153 23.35 -7.10 1.49
CA PHE A 153 23.38 -8.31 2.33
C PHE A 153 24.79 -8.63 2.80
N ASN A 154 25.77 -8.48 1.91
CA ASN A 154 27.20 -8.60 2.20
C ASN A 154 28.00 -7.80 1.15
N ARG A 155 29.33 -7.96 1.13
CA ARG A 155 30.22 -7.19 0.24
C ARG A 155 29.97 -7.42 -1.26
N LYS A 156 29.31 -8.51 -1.65
CA LYS A 156 29.10 -8.92 -3.04
C LYS A 156 27.64 -8.97 -3.45
N GLU A 157 26.72 -8.95 -2.49
CA GLU A 157 25.30 -9.17 -2.72
C GLU A 157 24.49 -7.97 -2.24
N SER A 158 23.79 -7.35 -3.19
CA SER A 158 22.89 -6.24 -2.94
C SER A 158 21.78 -6.19 -3.98
N VAL A 159 20.62 -5.66 -3.62
CA VAL A 159 19.49 -5.45 -4.53
C VAL A 159 19.09 -3.98 -4.50
N GLU A 160 19.10 -3.33 -5.65
CA GLU A 160 18.48 -2.02 -5.83
C GLU A 160 16.97 -2.18 -5.92
N MET A 161 16.23 -1.47 -5.07
CA MET A 161 14.78 -1.47 -5.08
C MET A 161 14.29 -0.27 -5.90
N PRO A 162 13.63 -0.44 -7.06
CA PRO A 162 13.29 0.67 -7.95
C PRO A 162 12.08 1.50 -7.48
N PHE A 163 11.96 1.76 -6.17
CA PHE A 163 10.82 2.44 -5.56
C PHE A 163 11.26 3.43 -4.46
N ARG A 164 10.37 4.36 -4.13
CA ARG A 164 10.44 5.21 -2.94
C ARG A 164 9.91 4.47 -1.72
N TYR A 165 10.62 4.59 -0.60
CA TYR A 165 10.24 4.06 0.71
C TYR A 165 10.22 5.16 1.77
N MET A 166 9.38 5.04 2.80
CA MET A 166 9.50 5.85 4.00
C MET A 166 10.75 5.45 4.79
N VAL A 167 11.32 6.37 5.56
CA VAL A 167 12.44 6.08 6.47
C VAL A 167 11.93 5.46 7.76
N GLU A 168 12.55 4.35 8.20
CA GLU A 168 12.38 3.82 9.55
C GLU A 168 13.14 4.70 10.55
N GLU A 169 12.42 5.28 11.52
CA GLU A 169 12.97 6.27 12.46
C GLU A 169 14.16 5.72 13.27
N SER A 170 14.11 4.44 13.66
CA SER A 170 15.12 3.83 14.53
C SER A 170 16.43 3.47 13.82
N THR A 171 16.36 3.01 12.57
CA THR A 171 17.52 2.51 11.82
C THR A 171 18.02 3.51 10.78
N ARG A 172 17.20 4.48 10.39
CA ARG A 172 17.42 5.36 9.23
C ARG A 172 17.52 4.61 7.90
N GLU A 173 17.01 3.38 7.85
CA GLU A 173 16.94 2.52 6.66
C GLU A 173 15.54 2.63 6.01
N PRO A 174 15.36 2.17 4.75
CA PRO A 174 14.02 2.07 4.17
C PRO A 174 13.12 1.17 5.02
N LEU A 175 11.92 1.65 5.33
CA LEU A 175 10.91 0.89 6.06
C LEU A 175 10.37 -0.24 5.18
N LEU A 176 10.83 -1.46 5.43
CA LEU A 176 10.43 -2.66 4.69
C LEU A 176 9.45 -3.52 5.51
N PRO A 177 8.52 -4.25 4.86
CA PRO A 177 7.71 -5.24 5.55
C PRO A 177 8.56 -6.30 6.27
N PRO A 178 8.13 -6.78 7.44
CA PRO A 178 8.79 -7.89 8.11
C PRO A 178 8.96 -9.09 7.16
N GLY A 179 10.17 -9.65 7.13
CA GLY A 179 10.52 -10.77 6.25
C GLY A 179 10.94 -10.38 4.83
N MET A 180 10.71 -9.15 4.37
CA MET A 180 11.08 -8.72 3.01
C MET A 180 12.58 -8.84 2.75
N ARG A 181 13.42 -8.37 3.69
CA ARG A 181 14.88 -8.49 3.59
C ARG A 181 15.31 -9.96 3.47
N LYS A 182 14.67 -10.87 4.20
CA LYS A 182 14.95 -12.31 4.11
C LYS A 182 14.55 -12.87 2.74
N LEU A 183 13.38 -12.49 2.25
CA LEU A 183 12.89 -12.92 0.93
C LEU A 183 13.81 -12.48 -0.21
N LEU A 184 14.26 -11.22 -0.18
CA LEU A 184 15.22 -10.69 -1.16
C LEU A 184 16.55 -11.46 -1.13
N HIS A 185 17.05 -11.80 0.07
CA HIS A 185 18.27 -12.59 0.21
C HIS A 185 18.08 -14.03 -0.31
N GLU A 186 16.93 -14.66 -0.06
CA GLU A 186 16.62 -15.99 -0.59
C GLU A 186 16.50 -15.98 -2.12
N ASP A 187 16.03 -14.88 -2.72
CA ASP A 187 15.90 -14.74 -4.17
C ASP A 187 17.26 -14.62 -4.87
N LEU A 188 18.19 -13.85 -4.29
CA LEU A 188 19.59 -13.78 -4.76
C LEU A 188 20.28 -15.15 -4.77
N ASN A 189 19.93 -16.02 -3.82
CA ASN A 189 20.51 -17.36 -3.73
C ASN A 189 19.98 -18.35 -4.78
N LYS A 190 18.88 -18.03 -5.48
CA LYS A 190 18.28 -18.89 -6.52
C LYS A 190 18.90 -18.68 -7.91
N SER A 191 19.81 -17.73 -8.07
CA SER A 191 20.30 -17.30 -9.40
C SER A 191 21.45 -18.14 -9.98
N PHE A 192 21.66 -19.39 -9.55
CA PHE A 192 22.77 -20.23 -10.02
C PHE A 192 22.37 -21.66 -10.39
N ASP A 193 21.41 -21.82 -11.30
CA ASP A 193 21.24 -23.05 -12.08
C ASP A 193 21.48 -22.71 -13.56
N PHE A 194 22.67 -23.06 -14.08
CA PHE A 194 23.08 -22.91 -15.48
C PHE A 194 22.68 -24.13 -16.33
#